data_AF-A0A255ERN1-F1
#
_entry.id   AF-A0A255ERN1-F1
#
_cell.length_a   1.000
_cell.length_b   1.000
_cell.length_c   1.000
_cell.angle_alpha   90.00
_cell.angle_beta   90.00
_cell.angle_gamma   90.00
#
_symmetry.space_group_name_H-M   'P 1'
#
loop_
_entity.id
_entity.type
_entity.pdbx_description
1 polymer ?
#
loop_
_entity_poly.entity_id
_entity_poly.type
_entity_poly.pdbx_seq_one_letter_code
_entity_poly.pdbx_strand_id
1 'polypeptide(L)'
;MSPDLSLHLSGNLGDITVRSHDGTDVSATTTKGDPISWDRHHGHDGTVLSWDAGMLRRSPGVRVEVPHHTTVHITSLQGDMDFDGQFGTVTLRSANGDITVRGEVADATLTVGNGDLTLERCLGDAELTSGAGDIRVTHIGGDANLSSGTGDVTLERAEGEVTLASGSGDLMLSDASERVDLTTGSGDINVRRMAAGQLSATSASGDIQLQVVAGIPVWTDVQTMSGDIRSDLSGAGEPAADQPSIRLSVNAVSGDVVLTEIEDDFGPYHVPTPADTQPIN
;
A
#
# COMPACT_ATOMS: atom_id res chain seq x y z
N MET A 1 -4.93 -24.07 15.14
CA MET A 1 -3.68 -23.84 14.41
C MET A 1 -3.90 -24.36 13.01
N SER A 2 -4.20 -23.46 12.08
CA SER A 2 -4.17 -23.79 10.65
C SER A 2 -2.75 -24.24 10.32
N PRO A 3 -2.56 -25.30 9.51
CA PRO A 3 -1.23 -25.70 9.10
C PRO A 3 -0.55 -24.54 8.35
N ASP A 4 0.73 -24.28 8.64
CA ASP A 4 1.53 -23.36 7.84
C ASP A 4 1.56 -23.90 6.40
N LEU A 5 0.82 -23.22 5.53
CA LEU A 5 0.59 -23.61 4.14
C LEU A 5 1.11 -22.48 3.25
N SER A 6 1.94 -22.86 2.29
CA SER A 6 2.47 -21.95 1.29
C SER A 6 2.06 -22.40 -0.11
N LEU A 7 1.47 -21.48 -0.86
CA LEU A 7 1.05 -21.66 -2.24
C LEU A 7 2.06 -21.00 -3.18
N HIS A 8 2.71 -21.78 -4.05
CA HIS A 8 3.68 -21.29 -5.01
C HIS A 8 3.17 -21.53 -6.43
N LEU A 9 2.94 -20.46 -7.19
CA LEU A 9 2.44 -20.54 -8.57
C LEU A 9 3.40 -19.82 -9.51
N SER A 10 3.84 -20.48 -10.58
CA SER A 10 4.67 -19.82 -11.59
C SER A 10 4.27 -20.17 -13.02
N GLY A 11 4.49 -19.24 -13.95
CA GLY A 11 4.38 -19.51 -15.38
C GLY A 11 3.80 -18.36 -16.19
N ASN A 12 3.65 -18.58 -17.49
CA ASN A 12 2.91 -17.67 -18.36
C ASN A 12 1.40 -17.98 -18.26
N LEU A 13 0.70 -17.38 -17.31
CA LEU A 13 -0.66 -17.75 -16.96
C LEU A 13 -1.69 -16.84 -17.63
N GLY A 14 -2.92 -17.32 -17.75
CA GLY A 14 -4.07 -16.42 -17.88
C GLY A 14 -4.42 -15.84 -16.52
N ASP A 15 -5.60 -15.24 -16.42
CA ASP A 15 -6.05 -14.60 -15.19
C ASP A 15 -6.08 -15.60 -14.02
N ILE A 16 -5.60 -15.15 -12.86
CA ILE A 16 -5.47 -15.94 -11.66
C ILE A 16 -6.47 -15.39 -10.65
N THR A 17 -7.33 -16.27 -10.13
CA THR A 17 -8.21 -15.93 -9.01
C THR A 17 -7.83 -16.79 -7.81
N VAL A 18 -7.56 -16.17 -6.68
CA VAL A 18 -7.29 -16.87 -5.41
C VAL A 18 -8.30 -16.44 -4.37
N ARG A 19 -9.01 -17.40 -3.78
CA ARG A 19 -9.96 -17.14 -2.69
C ARG A 19 -9.56 -17.87 -1.44
N SER A 20 -9.64 -17.19 -0.30
CA SER A 20 -9.46 -17.85 0.99
C SER A 20 -10.80 -18.33 1.58
N HIS A 21 -10.79 -19.36 2.44
CA HIS A 21 -11.99 -19.84 3.13
C HIS A 21 -11.68 -20.44 4.52
N ASP A 22 -12.72 -20.65 5.33
CA ASP A 22 -12.68 -21.18 6.70
C ASP A 22 -12.26 -22.67 6.82
N GLY A 23 -11.99 -23.33 5.68
CA GLY A 23 -11.66 -24.76 5.64
C GLY A 23 -10.16 -25.01 5.70
N THR A 24 -9.77 -26.28 5.60
CA THR A 24 -8.36 -26.71 5.59
C THR A 24 -7.90 -27.26 4.23
N ASP A 25 -8.85 -27.47 3.33
CA ASP A 25 -8.58 -28.07 2.02
C ASP A 25 -8.09 -27.02 1.03
N VAL A 26 -7.30 -27.46 0.05
CA VAL A 26 -6.90 -26.62 -1.09
C VAL A 26 -7.52 -27.19 -2.34
N SER A 27 -8.21 -26.35 -3.10
CA SER A 27 -8.78 -26.73 -4.40
C SER A 27 -8.19 -25.85 -5.49
N ALA A 28 -7.90 -26.43 -6.66
CA ALA A 28 -7.36 -25.67 -7.77
C ALA A 28 -7.78 -26.26 -9.11
N THR A 29 -8.26 -25.39 -9.99
CA THR A 29 -8.70 -25.74 -11.33
C THR A 29 -8.22 -24.71 -12.34
N THR A 30 -7.99 -25.14 -13.57
CA THR A 30 -7.88 -24.19 -14.66
C THR A 30 -9.26 -23.63 -14.99
N THR A 31 -9.30 -22.48 -15.65
CA THR A 31 -10.52 -21.88 -16.22
C THR A 31 -11.24 -22.79 -17.22
N LYS A 32 -10.57 -23.82 -17.74
CA LYS A 32 -11.16 -24.87 -18.59
C LYS A 32 -11.75 -26.04 -17.81
N GLY A 33 -11.62 -26.05 -16.48
CA GLY A 33 -12.07 -27.11 -15.60
C GLY A 33 -11.07 -28.25 -15.43
N ASP A 34 -9.86 -28.12 -15.98
CA ASP A 34 -8.82 -29.14 -15.78
C ASP A 34 -8.28 -29.04 -14.35
N PRO A 35 -8.17 -30.15 -13.61
CA PRO A 35 -7.60 -30.13 -12.26
C PRO A 35 -6.10 -29.80 -12.33
N ILE A 36 -5.62 -29.03 -11.36
CA ILE A 36 -4.20 -28.74 -11.21
C ILE A 36 -3.58 -29.79 -10.29
N SER A 37 -2.54 -30.48 -10.79
CA SER A 37 -1.74 -31.39 -9.99
C SER A 37 -0.63 -30.61 -9.29
N TRP A 38 -0.77 -30.43 -7.98
CA TRP A 38 0.22 -29.76 -7.14
C TRP A 38 1.42 -30.65 -6.85
N ASP A 39 2.62 -30.11 -7.00
CA ASP A 39 3.82 -30.68 -6.40
C ASP A 39 3.84 -30.32 -4.91
N ARG A 40 3.48 -31.30 -4.07
CA ARG A 40 3.46 -31.14 -2.61
C ARG A 40 4.80 -31.55 -2.02
N HIS A 41 5.39 -30.66 -1.23
CA HIS A 41 6.59 -30.95 -0.44
C HIS A 41 6.48 -30.35 0.95
N HIS A 42 7.10 -31.00 1.93
CA HIS A 42 7.19 -30.49 3.30
C HIS A 42 8.49 -29.73 3.47
N GLY A 43 8.38 -28.42 3.67
CA GLY A 43 9.49 -27.56 4.07
C GLY A 43 9.73 -27.62 5.57
N HIS A 44 10.73 -26.88 6.03
CA HIS A 44 10.96 -26.69 7.46
C HIS A 44 9.78 -25.97 8.14
N ASP A 45 9.12 -25.08 7.39
CA ASP A 45 8.09 -24.17 7.89
C ASP A 45 6.67 -24.56 7.43
N GLY A 46 6.44 -25.85 7.12
CA GLY A 46 5.10 -26.36 6.81
C GLY A 46 4.96 -27.02 5.43
N THR A 47 3.73 -26.99 4.89
CA THR A 47 3.39 -27.64 3.62
C THR A 47 3.49 -26.63 2.48
N VAL A 48 4.24 -26.96 1.44
CA VAL A 48 4.32 -26.14 0.23
C VAL A 48 3.62 -26.86 -0.91
N LEU A 49 2.71 -26.16 -1.58
CA LEU A 49 2.06 -26.58 -2.81
C LEU A 49 2.60 -25.74 -3.96
N SER A 50 3.35 -26.35 -4.86
CA SER A 50 3.91 -25.67 -6.02
C SER A 50 3.30 -26.15 -7.33
N TRP A 51 3.07 -25.24 -8.27
CA TRP A 51 2.75 -25.58 -9.65
C TRP A 51 3.44 -24.61 -10.62
N ASP A 52 4.23 -25.18 -11.53
CA ASP A 52 4.87 -24.45 -12.61
C ASP A 52 4.24 -24.83 -13.96
N ALA A 53 3.58 -23.86 -14.59
CA ALA A 53 2.96 -24.05 -15.90
C ALA A 53 3.95 -23.83 -17.07
N GLY A 54 5.19 -23.45 -16.76
CA GLY A 54 6.21 -23.07 -17.73
C GLY A 54 5.96 -21.69 -18.37
N MET A 55 7.04 -21.14 -18.94
CA MET A 55 7.04 -19.78 -19.52
C MET A 55 6.89 -19.75 -21.05
N LEU A 56 7.07 -20.90 -21.72
CA LEU A 56 7.16 -20.99 -23.18
C LEU A 56 5.83 -20.80 -23.90
N ARG A 57 4.72 -21.19 -23.26
CA ARG A 57 3.38 -21.08 -23.84
C ARG A 57 2.43 -20.51 -22.80
N ARG A 58 1.49 -19.69 -23.27
CA ARG A 58 0.42 -19.18 -22.42
C ARG A 58 -0.48 -20.34 -21.97
N SER A 59 -0.60 -20.47 -20.67
CA SER A 59 -1.49 -21.41 -20.00
C SER A 59 -2.87 -20.77 -19.76
N PRO A 60 -3.93 -21.57 -19.57
CA PRO A 60 -5.23 -21.05 -19.17
C PRO A 60 -5.15 -20.30 -17.83
N GLY A 61 -6.15 -19.46 -17.54
CA GLY A 61 -6.29 -18.88 -16.21
C GLY A 61 -6.51 -19.94 -15.14
N VAL A 62 -6.26 -19.59 -13.88
CA VAL A 62 -6.26 -20.50 -12.74
C VAL A 62 -7.23 -19.98 -11.68
N ARG A 63 -7.98 -20.87 -11.04
CA ARG A 63 -8.76 -20.59 -9.84
C ARG A 63 -8.27 -21.46 -8.71
N VAL A 64 -7.90 -20.85 -7.59
CA VAL A 64 -7.43 -21.52 -6.39
C VAL A 64 -8.29 -21.13 -5.20
N GLU A 65 -8.68 -22.09 -4.39
CA GLU A 65 -9.27 -21.88 -3.08
C GLU A 65 -8.32 -22.43 -2.02
N VAL A 66 -8.02 -21.63 -1.00
CA VAL A 66 -7.07 -21.96 0.07
C VAL A 66 -7.65 -21.65 1.46
N PRO A 67 -7.17 -22.28 2.52
CA PRO A 67 -7.44 -21.85 3.89
C PRO A 67 -7.05 -20.40 4.15
N HIS A 68 -7.73 -19.75 5.10
CA HIS A 68 -7.28 -18.46 5.62
C HIS A 68 -5.84 -18.49 6.12
N HIS A 69 -5.16 -17.35 6.00
CA HIS A 69 -3.77 -17.15 6.41
C HIS A 69 -2.73 -18.00 5.64
N THR A 70 -3.12 -18.58 4.50
CA THR A 70 -2.17 -19.21 3.58
C THR A 70 -1.18 -18.17 3.06
N THR A 71 0.10 -18.49 3.11
CA THR A 71 1.16 -17.70 2.47
C THR A 71 1.11 -17.93 0.97
N VAL A 72 1.15 -16.86 0.17
CA VAL A 72 1.01 -16.96 -1.28
C VAL A 72 2.19 -16.31 -1.98
N HIS A 73 2.82 -17.07 -2.87
CA HIS A 73 3.87 -16.59 -3.76
C HIS A 73 3.50 -16.91 -5.21
N ILE A 74 3.25 -15.87 -6.02
CA ILE A 74 2.89 -16.04 -7.43
C ILE A 74 3.84 -15.22 -8.31
N THR A 75 4.36 -15.85 -9.35
CA THR A 75 5.12 -15.18 -10.40
C THR A 75 4.52 -15.50 -11.76
N SER A 76 3.97 -14.49 -12.44
CA SER A 76 3.47 -14.63 -13.80
C SER A 76 4.10 -13.65 -14.79
N LEU A 77 3.96 -13.94 -16.08
CA LEU A 77 4.33 -13.00 -17.14
C LEU A 77 3.16 -12.09 -17.55
N GLN A 78 1.93 -12.53 -17.28
CA GLN A 78 0.72 -11.89 -17.77
C GLN A 78 -0.51 -12.44 -17.05
N GLY A 79 -1.65 -11.78 -17.27
CA GLY A 79 -2.93 -12.14 -16.68
C GLY A 79 -3.15 -11.38 -15.38
N ASP A 80 -4.41 -11.01 -15.16
CA ASP A 80 -4.79 -10.27 -13.96
C ASP A 80 -4.83 -11.22 -12.76
N MET A 81 -4.49 -10.70 -11.59
CA MET A 81 -4.50 -11.44 -10.33
C MET A 81 -5.58 -10.85 -9.42
N ASP A 82 -6.62 -11.63 -9.17
CA ASP A 82 -7.73 -11.25 -8.28
C ASP A 82 -7.72 -12.13 -7.03
N PHE A 83 -7.52 -11.49 -5.89
CA PHE A 83 -7.46 -12.11 -4.58
C PHE A 83 -8.62 -11.64 -3.73
N ASP A 84 -9.30 -12.59 -3.07
CA ASP A 84 -10.46 -12.31 -2.21
C ASP A 84 -10.38 -13.12 -0.90
N GLY A 85 -10.28 -12.40 0.21
CA GLY A 85 -10.40 -12.91 1.57
C GLY A 85 -9.17 -12.63 2.45
N GLN A 86 -8.82 -13.54 3.34
CA GLN A 86 -7.76 -13.40 4.34
C GLN A 86 -6.56 -14.30 4.03
N PHE A 87 -5.38 -13.70 3.89
CA PHE A 87 -4.14 -14.39 3.55
C PHE A 87 -3.04 -14.09 4.57
N GLY A 88 -1.99 -14.92 4.55
CA GLY A 88 -0.77 -14.65 5.30
C GLY A 88 0.07 -13.60 4.58
N THR A 89 1.37 -13.85 4.46
CA THR A 89 2.24 -13.06 3.59
C THR A 89 1.90 -13.31 2.12
N VAL A 90 1.77 -12.25 1.33
CA VAL A 90 1.43 -12.30 -0.08
C VAL A 90 2.52 -11.63 -0.92
N THR A 91 3.19 -12.42 -1.75
CA THR A 91 4.21 -11.95 -2.70
C THR A 91 3.78 -12.23 -4.13
N LEU A 92 3.37 -11.20 -4.86
CA LEU A 92 2.87 -11.31 -6.22
C LEU A 92 3.77 -10.55 -7.18
N ARG A 93 4.20 -11.22 -8.26
CA ARG A 93 5.04 -10.64 -9.29
C ARG A 93 4.43 -10.92 -10.65
N SER A 94 4.16 -9.86 -11.42
CA SER A 94 3.74 -9.98 -12.81
C SER A 94 4.54 -9.05 -13.72
N ALA A 95 4.77 -9.46 -14.97
CA ALA A 95 5.27 -8.52 -15.97
C ALA A 95 4.13 -7.63 -16.50
N ASN A 96 2.90 -8.15 -16.61
CA ASN A 96 1.73 -7.41 -17.11
C ASN A 96 0.44 -7.89 -16.44
N GLY A 97 -0.56 -7.01 -16.38
CA GLY A 97 -1.89 -7.30 -15.84
C GLY A 97 -2.05 -6.75 -14.43
N ASP A 98 -3.30 -6.50 -14.06
CA ASP A 98 -3.62 -5.81 -12.82
C ASP A 98 -3.59 -6.78 -11.63
N ILE A 99 -3.22 -6.30 -10.46
CA ILE A 99 -3.25 -7.07 -9.21
C ILE A 99 -4.23 -6.40 -8.27
N THR A 100 -5.31 -7.10 -7.94
CA THR A 100 -6.32 -6.66 -6.98
C THR A 100 -6.39 -7.62 -5.81
N VAL A 101 -6.13 -7.14 -4.61
CA VAL A 101 -6.26 -7.89 -3.36
C VAL A 101 -7.36 -7.27 -2.51
N ARG A 102 -8.50 -7.96 -2.45
CA ARG A 102 -9.66 -7.62 -1.60
C ARG A 102 -9.64 -8.46 -0.33
N GLY A 103 -9.91 -7.83 0.80
CA GLY A 103 -9.78 -8.43 2.13
C GLY A 103 -8.49 -8.05 2.84
N GLU A 104 -7.94 -8.99 3.60
CA GLU A 104 -6.86 -8.74 4.58
C GLU A 104 -5.65 -9.64 4.30
N VAL A 105 -4.45 -9.05 4.36
CA VAL A 105 -3.19 -9.80 4.30
C VAL A 105 -2.32 -9.46 5.50
N ALA A 106 -1.46 -10.39 5.91
CA ALA A 106 -0.50 -10.13 6.98
C ALA A 106 0.58 -9.14 6.53
N ASP A 107 1.27 -9.46 5.42
CA ASP A 107 2.29 -8.62 4.79
C ASP A 107 2.14 -8.70 3.27
N ALA A 108 2.51 -7.64 2.55
CA ALA A 108 2.35 -7.56 1.09
C ALA A 108 3.63 -7.15 0.37
N THR A 109 3.99 -7.89 -0.67
CA THR A 109 4.98 -7.47 -1.68
C THR A 109 4.41 -7.67 -3.07
N LEU A 110 3.93 -6.60 -3.70
CA LEU A 110 3.30 -6.65 -5.02
C LEU A 110 4.16 -5.92 -6.04
N THR A 111 4.52 -6.59 -7.14
CA THR A 111 5.30 -5.98 -8.21
C THR A 111 4.67 -6.28 -9.56
N VAL A 112 4.37 -5.23 -10.33
CA VAL A 112 3.91 -5.33 -11.71
C VAL A 112 4.77 -4.49 -12.64
N GLY A 113 5.10 -5.03 -13.82
CA GLY A 113 5.75 -4.25 -14.88
C GLY A 113 4.81 -3.20 -15.47
N ASN A 114 3.66 -3.64 -16.00
CA ASN A 114 2.58 -2.77 -16.46
C ASN A 114 1.22 -3.25 -15.94
N GLY A 115 0.52 -2.42 -15.19
CA GLY A 115 -0.77 -2.73 -14.59
C GLY A 115 -0.99 -1.97 -13.28
N ASP A 116 -2.24 -1.94 -12.86
CA ASP A 116 -2.65 -1.29 -11.62
C ASP A 116 -2.52 -2.23 -10.43
N LEU A 117 -2.19 -1.67 -9.27
CA LEU A 117 -2.14 -2.38 -8.00
C LEU A 117 -3.22 -1.83 -7.08
N THR A 118 -4.11 -2.70 -6.61
CA THR A 118 -5.10 -2.37 -5.57
C THR A 118 -4.94 -3.32 -4.39
N LEU A 119 -4.76 -2.77 -3.20
CA LEU A 119 -4.71 -3.51 -1.93
C LEU A 119 -5.67 -2.89 -0.93
N GLU A 120 -6.62 -3.67 -0.44
CA GLU A 120 -7.58 -3.17 0.55
C GLU A 120 -6.94 -3.01 1.94
N ARG A 121 -6.42 -4.09 2.52
CA ARG A 121 -5.87 -4.03 3.88
C ARG A 121 -4.65 -4.92 4.08
N CYS A 122 -3.57 -4.32 4.58
CA CYS A 122 -2.39 -5.00 5.10
C CYS A 122 -2.31 -4.78 6.62
N LEU A 123 -2.11 -5.83 7.41
CA LEU A 123 -1.96 -5.71 8.87
C LEU A 123 -0.54 -5.30 9.29
N GLY A 124 0.46 -5.75 8.54
CA GLY A 124 1.88 -5.42 8.72
C GLY A 124 2.38 -4.53 7.59
N ASP A 125 3.56 -4.87 7.07
CA ASP A 125 4.28 -4.02 6.13
C ASP A 125 3.83 -4.28 4.68
N ALA A 126 3.84 -3.23 3.86
CA ALA A 126 3.46 -3.32 2.45
C ALA A 126 4.45 -2.61 1.52
N GLU A 127 4.95 -3.36 0.53
CA GLU A 127 5.77 -2.86 -0.57
C GLU A 127 5.06 -3.10 -1.90
N LEU A 128 4.65 -2.03 -2.58
CA LEU A 128 3.95 -2.10 -3.87
C LEU A 128 4.73 -1.32 -4.93
N THR A 129 5.03 -1.95 -6.05
CA THR A 129 5.76 -1.33 -7.16
C THR A 129 5.07 -1.60 -8.49
N SER A 130 4.69 -0.55 -9.21
CA SER A 130 4.22 -0.62 -10.60
C SER A 130 5.19 0.12 -11.52
N GLY A 131 5.62 -0.51 -12.61
CA GLY A 131 6.42 0.16 -13.63
C GLY A 131 5.60 1.18 -14.43
N ALA A 132 4.34 0.84 -14.72
CA ALA A 132 3.36 1.72 -15.36
C ALA A 132 1.95 1.31 -14.94
N GLY A 133 1.30 2.14 -14.13
CA GLY A 133 -0.05 1.93 -13.61
C GLY A 133 -0.24 2.58 -12.24
N ASP A 134 -1.47 2.65 -11.80
CA ASP A 134 -1.85 3.31 -10.54
C ASP A 134 -1.70 2.36 -9.37
N ILE A 135 -1.42 2.92 -8.18
CA ILE A 135 -1.40 2.19 -6.92
C ILE A 135 -2.47 2.77 -6.00
N ARG A 136 -3.36 1.92 -5.51
CA ARG A 136 -4.39 2.29 -4.54
C ARG A 136 -4.36 1.36 -3.34
N VAL A 137 -4.15 1.95 -2.16
CA VAL A 137 -4.17 1.22 -0.89
C VAL A 137 -5.09 1.91 0.10
N THR A 138 -5.98 1.13 0.73
CA THR A 138 -6.89 1.67 1.74
C THR A 138 -6.23 1.70 3.12
N HIS A 139 -5.68 0.59 3.62
CA HIS A 139 -5.08 0.57 4.96
C HIS A 139 -3.84 -0.30 5.08
N ILE A 140 -2.82 0.21 5.78
CA ILE A 140 -1.59 -0.51 6.14
C ILE A 140 -1.34 -0.35 7.65
N GLY A 141 -1.25 -1.45 8.40
CA GLY A 141 -0.99 -1.44 9.84
C GLY A 141 0.50 -1.30 10.22
N GLY A 142 1.42 -1.47 9.27
CA GLY A 142 2.86 -1.26 9.44
C GLY A 142 3.42 -0.17 8.52
N ASP A 143 4.64 -0.40 8.04
CA ASP A 143 5.34 0.52 7.14
C ASP A 143 4.82 0.37 5.69
N ALA A 144 4.74 1.49 4.97
CA ALA A 144 4.22 1.57 3.61
C ALA A 144 5.29 2.10 2.65
N ASN A 145 5.64 1.30 1.63
CA ASN A 145 6.53 1.72 0.55
C ASN A 145 5.83 1.50 -0.81
N LEU A 146 5.29 2.57 -1.40
CA LEU A 146 4.52 2.51 -2.64
C LEU A 146 5.20 3.34 -3.73
N SER A 147 5.47 2.72 -4.88
CA SER A 147 6.17 3.39 -5.98
C SER A 147 5.55 3.08 -7.34
N SER A 148 5.22 4.11 -8.11
CA SER A 148 4.81 3.99 -9.51
C SER A 148 5.79 4.70 -10.46
N GLY A 149 6.06 4.11 -11.61
CA GLY A 149 6.88 4.76 -12.65
C GLY A 149 6.15 5.92 -13.33
N THR A 150 4.85 5.81 -13.55
CA THR A 150 4.08 6.80 -14.33
C THR A 150 2.66 7.08 -13.85
N GLY A 151 2.13 6.28 -12.92
CA GLY A 151 0.75 6.39 -12.45
C GLY A 151 0.63 7.08 -11.10
N ASP A 152 -0.62 7.26 -10.67
CA ASP A 152 -0.96 7.90 -9.41
C ASP A 152 -0.77 6.92 -8.25
N VAL A 153 -0.42 7.44 -7.08
CA VAL A 153 -0.29 6.65 -5.85
C VAL A 153 -1.20 7.23 -4.78
N THR A 154 -2.21 6.46 -4.41
CA THR A 154 -3.17 6.81 -3.36
C THR A 154 -3.03 5.86 -2.17
N LEU A 155 -2.83 6.42 -0.98
CA LEU A 155 -2.88 5.72 0.30
C LEU A 155 -3.87 6.43 1.22
N GLU A 156 -4.88 5.72 1.74
CA GLU A 156 -5.82 6.36 2.68
C GLU A 156 -5.21 6.47 4.08
N ARG A 157 -4.67 5.38 4.65
CA ARG A 157 -4.08 5.40 5.99
C ARG A 157 -2.95 4.37 6.15
N ALA A 158 -1.90 4.77 6.88
CA ALA A 158 -0.91 3.85 7.43
C ALA A 158 -0.63 4.14 8.91
N GLU A 159 -0.20 3.13 9.67
CA GLU A 159 0.16 3.28 11.08
C GLU A 159 1.68 3.42 11.30
N GLY A 160 2.51 2.91 10.37
CA GLY A 160 3.97 3.03 10.38
C GLY A 160 4.53 4.16 9.49
N GLU A 161 5.79 4.06 9.10
CA GLU A 161 6.44 5.02 8.20
C GLU A 161 5.90 4.92 6.77
N VAL A 162 5.70 6.06 6.11
CA VAL A 162 5.14 6.11 4.74
C VAL A 162 6.16 6.69 3.77
N THR A 163 6.45 5.94 2.71
CA THR A 163 7.18 6.41 1.53
C THR A 163 6.32 6.24 0.29
N LEU A 164 5.93 7.36 -0.35
CA LEU A 164 5.23 7.34 -1.64
C LEU A 164 6.08 7.99 -2.73
N ALA A 165 6.21 7.32 -3.87
CA ALA A 165 6.95 7.83 -5.01
C ALA A 165 6.19 7.67 -6.33
N SER A 166 6.23 8.70 -7.18
CA SER A 166 5.80 8.58 -8.57
C SER A 166 6.76 9.29 -9.52
N GLY A 167 6.99 8.73 -10.71
CA GLY A 167 7.77 9.41 -11.74
C GLY A 167 6.99 10.55 -12.41
N SER A 168 5.68 10.39 -12.61
CA SER A 168 4.86 11.32 -13.40
C SER A 168 3.37 11.37 -13.02
N GLY A 169 2.98 10.80 -11.89
CA GLY A 169 1.61 10.84 -11.38
C GLY A 169 1.49 11.59 -10.06
N ASP A 170 0.24 11.75 -9.65
CA ASP A 170 -0.13 12.44 -8.42
C ASP A 170 0.05 11.53 -7.20
N LEU A 171 0.40 12.14 -6.08
CA LEU A 171 0.51 11.46 -4.79
C LEU A 171 -0.61 11.95 -3.87
N MET A 172 -1.42 11.03 -3.37
CA MET A 172 -2.48 11.35 -2.42
C MET A 172 -2.37 10.52 -1.15
N LEU A 173 -2.26 11.20 -0.01
CA LEU A 173 -2.29 10.60 1.33
C LEU A 173 -3.46 11.19 2.12
N SER A 174 -4.41 10.35 2.56
CA SER A 174 -5.58 10.87 3.28
C SER A 174 -5.29 11.16 4.76
N ASP A 175 -4.55 10.29 5.45
CA ASP A 175 -4.18 10.45 6.86
C ASP A 175 -2.68 10.17 7.05
N ALA A 176 -1.93 11.20 7.42
CA ALA A 176 -0.49 11.11 7.61
C ALA A 176 -0.12 10.46 8.96
N SER A 177 0.82 9.53 8.91
CA SER A 177 1.41 8.86 10.08
C SER A 177 2.55 9.69 10.69
N GLU A 178 3.32 9.12 11.64
CA GLU A 178 4.40 9.84 12.34
C GLU A 178 5.52 10.33 11.41
N ARG A 179 5.81 9.61 10.32
CA ARG A 179 6.88 9.93 9.37
C ARG A 179 6.45 9.65 7.94
N VAL A 180 6.46 10.69 7.11
CA VAL A 180 5.99 10.63 5.73
C VAL A 180 7.03 11.26 4.79
N ASP A 181 7.41 10.52 3.76
CA ASP A 181 8.29 10.95 2.68
C ASP A 181 7.57 10.79 1.32
N LEU A 182 7.28 11.91 0.64
CA LEU A 182 6.54 11.97 -0.63
C LEU A 182 7.43 12.55 -1.73
N THR A 183 7.57 11.86 -2.86
CA THR A 183 8.41 12.32 -3.97
C THR A 183 7.73 12.10 -5.32
N THR A 184 7.52 13.17 -6.09
CA THR A 184 7.07 13.05 -7.49
C THR A 184 7.95 13.83 -8.46
N GLY A 185 8.19 13.24 -9.64
CA GLY A 185 8.91 13.90 -10.73
C GLY A 185 8.03 14.89 -11.50
N SER A 186 6.74 14.59 -11.64
CA SER A 186 5.74 15.47 -12.24
C SER A 186 4.38 15.02 -11.74
N GLY A 187 3.60 15.92 -11.17
CA GLY A 187 2.33 15.60 -10.52
C GLY A 187 2.16 16.36 -9.22
N ASP A 188 0.93 16.41 -8.76
CA ASP A 188 0.56 17.10 -7.55
C ASP A 188 0.74 16.19 -6.32
N ILE A 189 1.04 16.80 -5.18
CA ILE A 189 1.08 16.12 -3.90
C ILE A 189 -0.05 16.65 -3.04
N ASN A 190 -0.97 15.78 -2.64
CA ASN A 190 -2.10 16.12 -1.78
C ASN A 190 -2.07 15.31 -0.47
N VAL A 191 -1.96 15.99 0.66
CA VAL A 191 -2.08 15.39 1.99
C VAL A 191 -3.28 16.00 2.69
N ARG A 192 -4.30 15.19 2.97
CA ARG A 192 -5.60 15.69 3.48
C ARG A 192 -5.67 15.85 4.98
N ARG A 193 -4.82 15.17 5.74
CA ARG A 193 -4.82 15.29 7.20
C ARG A 193 -3.45 15.04 7.76
N MET A 194 -2.96 16.02 8.50
CA MET A 194 -1.76 15.91 9.32
C MET A 194 -2.07 16.38 10.74
N ALA A 195 -1.88 15.49 11.73
CA ALA A 195 -2.15 15.79 13.13
C ALA A 195 -0.87 15.83 14.00
N ALA A 196 0.21 15.19 13.56
CA ALA A 196 1.50 15.16 14.24
C ALA A 196 2.59 14.66 13.27
N GLY A 197 3.85 14.68 13.72
CA GLY A 197 4.94 13.95 13.07
C GLY A 197 5.77 14.79 12.10
N GLN A 198 6.45 14.11 11.18
CA GLN A 198 7.33 14.72 10.20
C GLN A 198 6.86 14.39 8.78
N LEU A 199 6.81 15.41 7.92
CA LEU A 199 6.56 15.24 6.50
C LEU A 199 7.64 15.91 5.65
N SER A 200 8.14 15.15 4.68
CA SER A 200 8.98 15.62 3.59
C SER A 200 8.21 15.46 2.28
N ALA A 201 8.02 16.54 1.53
CA ALA A 201 7.41 16.49 0.20
C ALA A 201 8.35 17.13 -0.82
N THR A 202 8.64 16.40 -1.90
CA THR A 202 9.47 16.90 -3.01
C THR A 202 8.73 16.72 -4.33
N SER A 203 8.58 17.82 -5.08
CA SER A 203 8.05 17.79 -6.45
C SER A 203 8.93 18.57 -7.41
N ALA A 204 9.27 17.99 -8.57
CA ALA A 204 9.97 18.74 -9.60
C ALA A 204 9.01 19.60 -10.46
N SER A 205 7.76 19.17 -10.63
CA SER A 205 6.73 19.97 -11.29
C SER A 205 5.36 19.54 -10.79
N GLY A 206 4.60 20.47 -10.22
CA GLY A 206 3.25 20.23 -9.71
C GLY A 206 3.02 20.94 -8.39
N ASP A 207 1.76 21.06 -8.02
CA ASP A 207 1.34 21.77 -6.82
C ASP A 207 1.39 20.86 -5.60
N ILE A 208 1.72 21.44 -4.45
CA ILE A 208 1.77 20.72 -3.17
C ILE A 208 0.72 21.32 -2.25
N GLN A 209 -0.28 20.52 -1.91
CA GLN A 209 -1.40 20.89 -1.04
C GLN A 209 -1.36 20.05 0.22
N LEU A 210 -1.21 20.70 1.37
CA LEU A 210 -1.11 20.04 2.67
C LEU A 210 -2.13 20.62 3.65
N GLN A 211 -2.89 19.73 4.27
CA GLN A 211 -3.92 20.07 5.25
C GLN A 211 -3.48 19.65 6.65
N VAL A 212 -3.46 20.62 7.56
CA VAL A 212 -3.03 20.45 8.95
C VAL A 212 -4.21 20.63 9.89
N VAL A 213 -4.34 19.74 10.87
CA VAL A 213 -5.35 19.85 11.93
C VAL A 213 -5.13 21.12 12.76
N ALA A 214 -6.22 21.85 13.01
CA ALA A 214 -6.18 23.12 13.73
C ALA A 214 -5.57 23.01 15.12
N GLY A 215 -4.81 24.04 15.52
CA GLY A 215 -4.19 24.13 16.84
C GLY A 215 -2.92 23.29 17.04
N ILE A 216 -2.42 22.61 16.00
CA ILE A 216 -1.14 21.91 16.02
C ILE A 216 0.00 22.87 15.64
N PRO A 217 1.05 23.02 16.47
CA PRO A 217 2.24 23.77 16.11
C PRO A 217 2.97 23.14 14.95
N VAL A 218 3.27 23.95 13.92
CA VAL A 218 3.94 23.51 12.70
C VAL A 218 5.25 24.28 12.52
N TRP A 219 6.35 23.55 12.41
CA TRP A 219 7.60 24.10 11.87
C TRP A 219 7.65 23.87 10.37
N THR A 220 7.75 24.95 9.61
CA THR A 220 7.74 24.91 8.15
C THR A 220 9.10 25.29 7.58
N ASP A 221 9.66 24.43 6.75
CA ASP A 221 10.75 24.73 5.82
C ASP A 221 10.23 24.47 4.40
N VAL A 222 9.76 25.54 3.74
CA VAL A 222 9.04 25.44 2.46
C VAL A 222 9.76 26.28 1.42
N GLN A 223 10.11 25.66 0.30
CA GLN A 223 10.82 26.29 -0.81
C GLN A 223 10.17 25.91 -2.14
N THR A 224 9.96 26.90 -3.01
CA THR A 224 9.65 26.71 -4.43
C THR A 224 10.58 27.60 -5.26
N MET A 225 11.09 27.12 -6.38
CA MET A 225 11.92 27.95 -7.27
C MET A 225 11.06 28.80 -8.20
N SER A 226 9.94 28.27 -8.69
CA SER A 226 8.97 28.97 -9.52
C SER A 226 7.55 28.60 -9.13
N GLY A 227 6.86 29.51 -8.44
CA GLY A 227 5.50 29.35 -7.93
C GLY A 227 5.28 30.24 -6.71
N ASP A 228 4.07 30.21 -6.17
CA ASP A 228 3.70 30.95 -4.98
C ASP A 228 3.57 30.02 -3.76
N ILE A 229 3.96 30.52 -2.59
CA ILE A 229 3.74 29.85 -1.30
C ILE A 229 2.61 30.57 -0.58
N ARG A 230 1.52 29.85 -0.29
CA ARG A 230 0.39 30.32 0.51
C ARG A 230 0.24 29.46 1.75
N SER A 231 0.14 30.09 2.91
CA SER A 231 -0.14 29.42 4.17
C SER A 231 -1.26 30.14 4.90
N ASP A 232 -2.36 29.42 5.12
CA ASP A 232 -3.49 29.87 5.93
C ASP A 232 -3.41 29.28 7.37
N LEU A 233 -2.28 28.67 7.75
CA LEU A 233 -2.03 28.13 9.09
C LEU A 233 -1.97 29.22 10.17
N SER A 234 -2.69 29.02 11.26
CA SER A 234 -2.58 29.85 12.46
C SER A 234 -1.27 29.59 13.20
N GLY A 235 -0.52 30.66 13.51
CA GLY A 235 0.69 30.54 14.30
C GLY A 235 0.40 30.08 15.74
N ALA A 236 0.77 28.85 16.09
CA ALA A 236 0.52 28.27 17.41
C ALA A 236 1.67 28.48 18.43
N GLY A 237 2.78 29.10 18.01
CA GLY A 237 3.96 29.31 18.87
C GLY A 237 4.83 28.07 19.02
N GLU A 238 5.71 28.08 20.02
CA GLU A 238 6.51 26.90 20.36
C GLU A 238 5.61 25.85 21.03
N PRO A 239 5.63 24.58 20.59
CA PRO A 239 4.86 23.53 21.23
C PRO A 239 5.25 23.36 22.70
N ALA A 240 4.26 23.10 23.55
CA ALA A 240 4.53 22.66 24.91
C ALA A 240 5.27 21.31 24.89
N ALA A 241 5.96 20.97 26.00
CA ALA A 241 6.88 19.83 26.08
C ALA A 241 6.31 18.46 25.64
N ASP A 242 4.98 18.29 25.65
CA ASP A 242 4.28 17.07 25.26
C ASP A 242 3.13 17.34 24.26
N GLN A 243 3.10 18.52 23.64
CA GLN A 243 2.09 18.87 22.65
C GLN A 243 2.46 18.22 21.31
N PRO A 244 1.53 17.54 20.62
CA PRO A 244 1.76 17.08 19.26
C PRO A 244 2.16 18.25 18.36
N SER A 245 3.16 18.02 17.51
CA SER A 245 3.71 19.04 16.62
C SER A 245 4.03 18.44 15.26
N ILE A 246 4.05 19.27 14.23
CA ILE A 246 4.39 18.87 12.87
C ILE A 246 5.69 19.54 12.44
N ARG A 247 6.59 18.76 11.85
CA ARG A 247 7.73 19.28 11.12
C ARG A 247 7.55 19.04 9.63
N LEU A 248 7.43 20.13 8.90
CA LEU A 248 7.18 20.12 7.47
C LEU A 248 8.42 20.59 6.70
N SER A 249 8.90 19.76 5.77
CA SER A 249 9.91 20.14 4.77
C SER A 249 9.32 19.95 3.37
N VAL A 250 9.23 21.03 2.60
CA VAL A 250 8.65 21.00 1.25
C VAL A 250 9.63 21.63 0.27
N ASN A 251 9.95 20.88 -0.78
CA ASN A 251 10.85 21.32 -1.85
C ASN A 251 10.15 21.15 -3.20
N ALA A 252 9.73 22.26 -3.79
CA ALA A 252 9.20 22.31 -5.14
C ALA A 252 10.20 22.99 -6.10
N VAL A 253 10.31 22.51 -7.33
CA VAL A 253 11.05 23.24 -8.38
C VAL A 253 10.09 24.17 -9.14
N SER A 254 8.96 23.64 -9.60
CA SER A 254 7.91 24.42 -10.25
C SER A 254 6.55 24.01 -9.71
N GLY A 255 5.74 24.97 -9.27
CA GLY A 255 4.42 24.73 -8.70
C GLY A 255 4.18 25.52 -7.42
N ASP A 256 2.90 25.66 -7.08
CA ASP A 256 2.45 26.37 -5.90
C ASP A 256 2.45 25.45 -4.67
N VAL A 257 2.73 26.01 -3.50
CA VAL A 257 2.63 25.29 -2.23
C VAL A 257 1.55 25.94 -1.40
N VAL A 258 0.52 25.16 -1.05
CA VAL A 258 -0.63 25.63 -0.26
C VAL A 258 -0.74 24.82 1.03
N LEU A 259 -0.63 25.53 2.15
CA LEU A 259 -0.88 24.98 3.49
C LEU A 259 -2.21 25.49 4.01
N THR A 260 -3.11 24.58 4.34
CA THR A 260 -4.45 24.90 4.84
C THR A 260 -4.67 24.31 6.23
N GLU A 261 -5.28 25.09 7.12
CA GLU A 261 -5.74 24.61 8.41
C GLU A 261 -7.14 24.02 8.27
N ILE A 262 -7.38 22.83 8.84
CA ILE A 262 -8.68 22.14 8.82
C ILE A 262 -9.17 21.88 10.24
N GLU A 263 -10.49 21.98 10.45
CA GLU A 263 -11.12 21.53 11.69
C GLU A 263 -11.05 20.00 11.79
N ASP A 264 -10.86 19.49 13.00
CA ASP A 264 -10.84 18.05 13.22
C ASP A 264 -12.26 17.47 13.25
N ASP A 265 -12.80 17.15 12.08
CA ASP A 265 -14.11 16.50 11.96
C ASP A 265 -14.12 15.03 12.45
N PHE A 266 -12.95 14.45 12.77
CA PHE A 266 -12.81 13.04 13.16
C PHE A 266 -12.77 12.81 14.69
N GLY A 267 -12.96 13.86 15.50
CA GLY A 267 -12.84 13.77 16.95
C GLY A 267 -11.39 13.70 17.42
N PRO A 268 -11.11 13.90 18.72
CA PRO A 268 -9.75 14.04 19.22
C PRO A 268 -8.92 12.80 18.89
N TYR A 269 -7.73 13.03 18.32
CA TYR A 269 -6.70 12.01 18.11
C TYR A 269 -6.48 11.21 19.40
N HIS A 270 -6.97 9.98 19.44
CA HIS A 270 -6.75 9.08 20.55
C HIS A 270 -5.37 8.45 20.38
N VAL A 271 -4.36 8.95 21.10
CA VAL A 271 -3.10 8.23 21.26
C VAL A 271 -3.43 6.89 21.91
N PRO A 272 -3.25 5.73 21.24
CA PRO A 272 -3.57 4.44 21.84
C PRO A 272 -2.79 4.30 23.14
N THR A 273 -3.50 4.16 24.25
CA THR A 273 -2.85 3.88 25.52
C THR A 273 -2.67 2.37 25.64
N PRO A 274 -1.67 1.86 26.39
CA PRO A 274 -1.56 0.43 26.67
C PRO A 274 -2.79 -0.21 27.34
N ALA A 275 -3.80 0.59 27.72
CA ALA A 275 -5.08 0.12 28.25
C ALA A 275 -6.09 -0.30 27.16
N ASP A 276 -5.91 0.14 25.92
CA ASP A 276 -6.83 -0.14 24.80
C ASP A 276 -6.61 -1.51 24.15
N THR A 277 -5.55 -2.23 24.55
CA THR A 277 -5.18 -3.57 24.06
C THR A 277 -5.64 -4.71 25.00
N GLN A 278 -6.58 -4.47 25.91
CA GLN A 278 -7.18 -5.57 26.67
C GLN A 278 -8.03 -6.44 25.73
N PRO A 279 -7.76 -7.76 25.64
CA PRO A 279 -8.58 -8.64 24.83
C PRO A 279 -10.01 -8.64 25.37
N ILE A 280 -10.97 -8.51 24.45
CA ILE A 280 -12.37 -8.84 24.69
C ILE A 280 -12.45 -10.29 25.18
N ASN A 281 -12.85 -10.48 26.44
CA ASN A 281 -13.18 -11.78 27.04
C ASN A 281 -14.40 -12.42 26.38
#